data_AF-A0A3N5TJ91-F1
#
_entry.id   AF-A0A3N5TJ91-F1
#
_cell.length_a   1.000
_cell.length_b   1.000
_cell.length_c   1.000
_cell.angle_alpha   90.00
_cell.angle_beta   90.00
_cell.angle_gamma   90.00
#
_symmetry.space_group_name_H-M   'P 1'
#
loop_
_entity.id
_entity.type
_entity.pdbx_description
1 polymer ?
#
loop_
_entity_poly.entity_id
_entity_poly.type
_entity_poly.pdbx_seq_one_letter_code
_entity_poly.pdbx_strand_id
1 'polypeptide(L)'
;MQRGKFRKIALLVLVLALLPILSLNAQAQDDAPLIVTWWSEPSNFDYHAFGTDGDGDIRVALGNTLIARRQVEGPYENTTIAMPGEYVGVLAESWEIDDEAGTITF
;
A
#
# COMPACT_ATOMS: atom_id res chain seq x y z
N MET A 1 39.58 33.33 -2.44
CA MET A 1 38.28 32.79 -2.91
C MET A 1 38.12 31.26 -2.77
N GLN A 2 39.11 30.49 -2.27
CA GLN A 2 39.06 29.01 -2.24
C GLN A 2 38.51 28.38 -0.93
N ARG A 3 38.60 29.06 0.22
CA ARG A 3 38.17 28.53 1.54
C ARG A 3 36.68 28.18 1.61
N GLY A 4 35.81 28.92 0.91
CA GLY A 4 34.37 28.66 0.90
C GLY A 4 33.96 27.43 0.09
N LYS A 5 34.68 27.12 -1.00
CA LYS A 5 34.44 25.91 -1.80
C LYS A 5 34.82 24.65 -1.04
N PHE A 6 35.94 24.70 -0.31
CA PHE A 6 36.42 23.56 0.48
C PHE A 6 35.48 23.20 1.63
N ARG A 7 34.91 24.19 2.33
CA ARG A 7 33.90 23.97 3.38
C ARG A 7 32.62 23.33 2.84
N LYS A 8 32.15 23.77 1.65
CA LYS A 8 30.95 23.20 1.01
C LYS A 8 31.17 21.74 0.58
N ILE A 9 32.35 21.43 0.04
CA ILE A 9 32.71 20.06 -0.35
C ILE A 9 32.83 19.15 0.89
N ALA A 10 33.49 19.63 1.95
CA ALA A 10 33.61 18.89 3.20
C ALA A 10 32.24 18.60 3.84
N LEU A 11 31.32 19.58 3.82
CA LEU A 11 29.96 19.41 4.30
C LEU A 11 29.17 18.39 3.46
N LEU A 12 29.31 18.45 2.13
CA LEU A 12 28.65 17.52 1.21
C LEU A 12 29.12 16.07 1.44
N VAL A 13 30.43 15.88 1.61
CA VAL A 13 31.03 14.56 1.91
C VAL A 13 30.56 14.05 3.28
N LEU A 14 30.46 14.93 4.28
CA LEU A 14 29.95 14.56 5.60
C LEU A 14 28.48 14.12 5.54
N VAL A 15 27.63 14.84 4.80
CA VAL A 15 26.21 14.48 4.60
C VAL A 15 26.08 13.15 3.86
N LEU A 16 26.85 12.94 2.79
CA LEU A 16 26.87 11.67 2.04
C LEU A 16 27.38 10.49 2.87
N ALA A 17 28.35 10.71 3.77
CA ALA A 17 28.88 9.68 4.65
C ALA A 17 27.92 9.35 5.81
N LEU A 18 27.11 10.32 6.26
CA LEU A 18 26.13 10.14 7.34
C LEU A 18 24.78 9.58 6.86
N LEU A 19 24.42 9.81 5.59
CA LEU A 19 23.20 9.28 4.96
C LEU A 19 22.99 7.77 5.19
N PRO A 20 23.95 6.88 4.87
CA PRO A 20 23.77 5.44 5.09
C PRO A 20 23.64 5.06 6.57
N ILE A 21 24.24 5.83 7.48
CA ILE A 21 24.13 5.61 8.94
C ILE A 21 22.73 6.00 9.44
N LEU A 22 22.12 7.04 8.85
CA LEU A 22 20.75 7.44 9.15
C LEU A 22 19.72 6.46 8.57
N SER A 23 20.03 5.83 7.44
CA SER A 23 19.18 4.82 6.80
C SER A 23 19.21 3.46 7.49
N LEU A 24 20.32 3.11 8.18
CA LEU A 24 20.54 1.76 8.72
C LEU A 24 19.56 1.31 9.81
N ASN A 25 18.75 2.22 10.37
CA ASN A 25 17.81 1.92 11.46
C ASN A 25 16.34 1.98 11.05
N ALA A 26 16.03 2.19 9.76
CA ALA A 26 14.68 2.02 9.24
C ALA A 26 14.44 0.54 8.95
N GLN A 27 14.47 -0.31 9.99
CA GLN A 27 14.01 -1.69 9.83
C GLN A 27 12.49 -1.66 9.64
N ALA A 28 11.98 -2.32 8.60
CA ALA A 28 10.57 -2.64 8.51
C ALA A 28 10.17 -3.35 9.81
N GLN A 29 9.25 -2.75 10.56
CA GLN A 29 8.73 -3.31 11.80
C GLN A 29 7.74 -4.41 11.43
N ASP A 30 8.25 -5.56 11.01
CA ASP A 30 7.47 -6.66 10.40
C ASP A 30 6.53 -7.35 11.40
N ASP A 31 6.83 -7.27 12.70
CA ASP A 31 6.14 -8.02 13.76
C ASP A 31 5.21 -7.18 14.65
N ALA A 32 4.92 -5.93 14.29
CA ALA A 32 3.97 -5.13 15.08
C ALA A 32 2.54 -5.63 14.84
N PRO A 33 1.75 -5.94 15.88
CA PRO A 33 0.33 -6.21 15.68
C PRO A 33 -0.34 -4.96 15.12
N LEU A 34 -0.95 -5.08 13.93
CA LEU A 34 -1.80 -4.03 13.37
C LEU A 34 -3.10 -3.98 14.17
N ILE A 35 -3.32 -2.87 14.88
CA ILE A 35 -4.62 -2.60 15.52
C ILE A 35 -5.43 -1.76 14.55
N VAL A 36 -6.53 -2.32 14.04
CA VAL A 36 -7.48 -1.63 13.17
C VAL A 36 -8.73 -1.27 13.98
N THR A 37 -9.14 0.00 13.92
CA THR A 37 -10.38 0.48 14.54
C THR A 37 -11.38 0.81 13.46
N TRP A 38 -12.59 0.25 13.58
CA TRP A 38 -13.69 0.45 12.65
C TRP A 38 -14.67 1.50 13.16
N TRP A 39 -15.45 2.09 12.26
CA TRP A 39 -16.37 3.17 12.63
C TRP A 39 -17.54 2.68 13.50
N SER A 40 -17.97 1.44 13.32
CA SER A 40 -19.04 0.81 14.11
C SER A 40 -18.79 -0.68 14.28
N GLU A 41 -19.47 -1.28 15.27
CA GLU A 41 -19.45 -2.72 15.46
C GLU A 41 -20.19 -3.42 14.31
N PRO A 42 -19.57 -4.44 13.69
CA PRO A 42 -20.23 -5.27 12.69
C PRO A 42 -21.43 -6.00 13.31
N SER A 43 -22.55 -6.03 12.58
CA SER A 43 -23.74 -6.74 13.01
C SER A 43 -23.55 -8.26 12.96
N ASN A 44 -22.71 -8.74 12.04
CA ASN A 44 -22.28 -10.13 11.91
C ASN A 44 -21.01 -10.22 11.05
N PHE A 45 -20.52 -11.45 10.84
CA PHE A 45 -19.32 -11.75 10.05
C PHE A 45 -19.62 -12.38 8.68
N ASP A 46 -20.87 -12.33 8.22
CA ASP A 46 -21.23 -12.76 6.87
C ASP A 46 -20.82 -11.68 5.87
N TYR A 47 -19.98 -12.05 4.91
CA TYR A 47 -19.54 -11.15 3.83
C TYR A 47 -20.70 -10.61 3.00
N HIS A 48 -21.86 -11.27 2.99
CA HIS A 48 -23.05 -10.81 2.30
C HIS A 48 -23.95 -9.89 3.14
N ALA A 49 -23.66 -9.68 4.43
CA ALA A 49 -24.48 -8.82 5.28
C ALA A 49 -24.23 -7.33 5.04
N PHE A 50 -25.32 -6.57 4.95
CA PHE A 50 -25.31 -5.11 4.83
C PHE A 50 -26.16 -4.53 5.95
N GLY A 51 -25.73 -3.43 6.56
CA GLY A 51 -26.55 -2.74 7.55
C GLY A 51 -25.82 -1.73 8.41
N THR A 52 -24.56 -1.99 8.73
CA THR A 52 -23.70 -1.08 9.51
C THR A 52 -22.43 -0.74 8.73
N ASP A 53 -21.77 0.36 9.09
CA ASP A 53 -20.46 0.69 8.51
C ASP A 53 -19.42 -0.38 8.85
N GLY A 54 -19.56 -1.02 10.03
CA GLY A 54 -18.71 -2.14 10.48
C GLY A 54 -18.84 -3.38 9.60
N ASP A 55 -20.03 -3.66 9.05
CA ASP A 55 -20.20 -4.75 8.08
C ASP A 55 -19.44 -4.46 6.77
N GLY A 56 -19.40 -3.20 6.35
CA GLY A 56 -18.62 -2.77 5.18
C GLY A 56 -17.11 -2.86 5.41
N ASP A 57 -16.66 -2.45 6.58
CA ASP A 57 -15.27 -2.55 7.02
C ASP A 57 -14.78 -4.01 7.09
N ILE A 58 -15.60 -4.91 7.65
CA ILE A 58 -15.32 -6.34 7.68
C ILE A 58 -15.33 -6.95 6.29
N ARG A 59 -16.20 -6.50 5.40
CA ARG A 59 -16.19 -6.93 4.00
C ARG A 59 -14.86 -6.58 3.35
N VAL A 60 -14.37 -5.35 3.50
CA VAL A 60 -13.05 -4.96 2.98
C VAL A 60 -11.92 -5.82 3.58
N ALA A 61 -12.01 -6.17 4.86
CA ALA A 61 -11.03 -7.02 5.52
C ALA A 61 -11.10 -8.50 5.09
N LEU A 62 -12.31 -9.06 4.92
CA LEU A 62 -12.54 -10.49 4.68
C LEU A 62 -12.60 -10.87 3.20
N GLY A 63 -13.13 -10.01 2.34
CA GLY A 63 -13.31 -10.34 0.92
C GLY A 63 -12.67 -9.32 0.00
N ASN A 64 -11.35 -9.33 0.05
CA ASN A 64 -10.53 -8.98 -1.10
C ASN A 64 -10.78 -10.04 -2.20
N THR A 65 -11.94 -9.98 -2.87
CA THR A 65 -12.43 -11.05 -3.73
C THR A 65 -12.40 -10.63 -5.19
N LEU A 66 -11.85 -11.53 -6.02
CA LEU A 66 -11.68 -11.48 -7.48
C LEU A 66 -10.55 -10.56 -7.98
N ILE A 67 -10.59 -9.27 -7.67
CA ILE A 67 -9.62 -8.28 -8.16
C ILE A 67 -9.09 -7.40 -7.01
N ALA A 68 -7.78 -7.21 -6.96
CA ALA A 68 -7.12 -6.26 -6.07
C ALA A 68 -6.62 -5.07 -6.89
N ARG A 69 -6.48 -3.90 -6.27
CA ARG A 69 -5.78 -2.79 -6.92
C ARG A 69 -4.31 -3.15 -7.08
N ARG A 70 -3.74 -2.88 -8.26
CA ARG A 70 -2.31 -3.05 -8.49
C ARG A 70 -1.54 -2.17 -7.49
N GLN A 71 -0.55 -2.75 -6.83
CA GLN A 71 0.35 -2.01 -5.96
C GLN A 71 1.71 -1.83 -6.65
N VAL A 72 2.30 -0.66 -6.46
CA VAL A 72 3.67 -0.33 -6.89
C VAL A 72 4.49 0.17 -5.71
N GLU A 73 5.80 0.15 -5.83
CA GLU A 73 6.71 0.68 -4.82
C GLU A 73 6.44 2.16 -4.55
N GLY A 74 6.33 2.51 -3.28
CA GLY A 74 6.08 3.87 -2.82
C GLY A 74 7.36 4.71 -2.73
N PRO A 75 7.23 6.01 -2.43
CA PRO A 75 8.36 6.93 -2.33
C PRO A 75 9.27 6.67 -1.13
N TYR A 76 8.86 5.82 -0.19
CA TYR A 76 9.62 5.45 1.00
C TYR A 76 9.89 3.94 1.03
N GLU A 77 11.01 3.56 1.63
CA GLU A 77 11.41 2.16 1.77
C GLU A 77 10.30 1.33 2.45
N ASN A 78 10.02 0.15 1.88
CA ASN A 78 8.98 -0.77 2.35
C ASN A 78 7.54 -0.20 2.32
N THR A 79 7.28 0.83 1.52
CA THR A 79 5.92 1.33 1.29
C THR A 79 5.42 0.96 -0.10
N THR A 80 4.10 0.78 -0.22
CA THR A 80 3.44 0.58 -1.51
C THR A 80 2.33 1.60 -1.72
N ILE A 81 2.04 1.89 -2.99
CA ILE A 81 0.92 2.74 -3.40
C ILE A 81 -0.01 1.92 -4.29
N ALA A 82 -1.30 1.93 -3.97
CA ALA A 82 -2.33 1.37 -4.84
C ALA A 82 -2.53 2.30 -6.06
N MET A 83 -2.37 1.77 -7.27
CA MET A 83 -2.61 2.49 -8.51
C MET A 83 -4.12 2.55 -8.81
N PRO A 84 -4.73 3.75 -8.88
CA PRO A 84 -6.13 3.89 -9.24
C PRO A 84 -6.39 3.38 -10.67
N GLY A 85 -7.45 2.60 -10.86
CA GLY A 85 -7.86 2.11 -12.18
C GLY A 85 -7.05 0.92 -12.72
N GLU A 86 -5.95 0.54 -12.08
CA GLU A 86 -5.21 -0.69 -12.40
C GLU A 86 -5.53 -1.78 -11.39
N TYR A 87 -5.95 -2.94 -11.89
CA TYR A 87 -6.34 -4.08 -11.08
C TYR A 87 -5.48 -5.30 -11.42
N VAL A 88 -5.28 -6.17 -10.45
CA VAL A 88 -4.62 -7.47 -10.57
C VAL A 88 -5.57 -8.55 -10.07
N GLY A 89 -5.50 -9.71 -10.71
CA GLY A 89 -6.26 -10.88 -10.30
C GLY A 89 -5.87 -11.36 -8.91
N VAL A 90 -6.86 -11.67 -8.07
CA VAL A 90 -6.65 -12.31 -6.76
C VAL A 90 -7.07 -13.76 -6.80
N LEU A 91 -8.25 -14.04 -7.35
CA LEU A 91 -8.81 -15.39 -7.49
C LEU A 91 -8.83 -15.87 -8.94
N ALA A 92 -9.05 -14.97 -9.90
CA ALA A 92 -8.94 -15.23 -11.32
C ALA A 92 -7.66 -14.59 -11.85
N GLU A 93 -6.90 -15.30 -12.68
CA GLU A 93 -5.62 -14.81 -13.22
C GLU A 93 -5.80 -13.71 -14.29
N SER A 94 -6.96 -13.71 -14.95
CA SER A 94 -7.32 -12.76 -16.01
C SER A 94 -8.81 -12.45 -16.00
N TRP A 95 -9.22 -11.48 -16.81
CA TRP A 95 -10.61 -11.28 -17.19
C TRP A 95 -10.69 -10.60 -18.55
N GLU A 96 -11.80 -10.77 -19.24
CA GLU A 96 -12.15 -10.13 -20.50
C GLU A 96 -13.48 -9.39 -20.34
N ILE A 97 -13.54 -8.15 -20.82
CA ILE A 97 -14.74 -7.31 -20.82
C ILE A 97 -15.21 -7.20 -22.28
N ASP A 98 -16.42 -7.68 -22.54
CA ASP A 98 -17.14 -7.43 -23.78
C ASP A 98 -18.18 -6.34 -23.52
N ASP A 99 -17.83 -5.10 -23.89
CA ASP A 99 -18.70 -3.92 -23.71
C ASP A 99 -19.95 -3.96 -24.59
N GLU A 100 -19.89 -4.63 -25.75
CA GLU A 100 -21.02 -4.74 -26.68
C GLU A 100 -22.07 -5.72 -26.15
N ALA A 101 -21.61 -6.87 -25.63
CA ALA A 101 -22.48 -7.85 -24.99
C ALA A 101 -22.83 -7.50 -23.53
N GLY A 102 -22.08 -6.57 -22.91
CA GLY A 102 -22.21 -6.24 -21.49
C GLY A 102 -21.80 -7.41 -20.57
N THR A 103 -20.79 -8.18 -20.98
CA THR A 103 -20.36 -9.39 -20.24
C THR A 103 -18.93 -9.25 -19.73
N ILE A 104 -18.66 -9.91 -18.60
CA ILE A 104 -17.33 -10.05 -18.03
C ILE A 104 -17.06 -11.55 -17.86
N THR A 105 -15.98 -12.02 -18.47
CA THR A 105 -15.49 -13.40 -18.33
C THR A 105 -14.22 -13.39 -17.51
N PHE A 106 -14.12 -14.28 -16.52
CA PHE A 106 -12.95 -14.43 -15.64
C PHE A 106 -12.19 -15.69 -16.00
#